data_AF-A0A368RE25-F1
#
_entry.id   AF-A0A368RE25-F1
#
_cell.length_a   1.000
_cell.length_b   1.000
_cell.length_c   1.000
_cell.angle_alpha   90.00
_cell.angle_beta   90.00
_cell.angle_gamma   90.00
#
_symmetry.space_group_name_H-M   'P 1'
#
loop_
_entity.id
_entity.type
_entity.pdbx_description
1 polymer ?
#
loop_
_entity_poly.entity_id
_entity_poly.type
_entity_poly.pdbx_seq_one_letter_code
_entity_poly.pdbx_strand_id
1 'polypeptide(L)' 'MARLADATPVILPTKISENFLLRPELLAEKINEKSRLLILCSPSNPTGSVYPKKLLEEIADIVKKHPRLLAFAMTGWHLG' A
#
# COMPACT_ATOMS: atom_id res chain seq x y z
N MET A 1 1.36 -10.59 11.26
CA MET A 1 1.18 -9.33 11.99
C MET A 1 -0.29 -8.91 12.09
N ALA A 2 -1.00 -8.55 11.01
CA ALA A 2 -2.38 -8.06 11.12
C ALA A 2 -3.33 -8.94 11.96
N ARG A 3 -3.34 -10.27 11.71
CA ARG A 3 -4.16 -11.22 12.47
C ARG A 3 -3.78 -11.35 13.96
N LEU A 4 -2.53 -11.03 14.34
CA LEU A 4 -2.11 -11.01 15.76
C LEU A 4 -2.72 -9.84 16.52
N ALA A 5 -3.16 -8.80 15.79
CA ALA A 5 -3.90 -7.66 16.33
C ALA A 5 -5.41 -7.78 16.01
N ASP A 6 -5.90 -9.00 15.77
CA ASP A 6 -7.30 -9.31 15.40
C ASP A 6 -7.84 -8.55 14.17
N ALA A 7 -6.94 -8.02 13.33
CA ALA A 7 -7.32 -7.36 12.09
C ALA A 7 -7.49 -8.35 10.93
N THR A 8 -8.43 -8.06 10.03
CA THR A 8 -8.62 -8.82 8.79
C THR A 8 -7.73 -8.27 7.69
N PRO A 9 -6.70 -8.99 7.21
CA PRO A 9 -5.89 -8.53 6.09
C PRO A 9 -6.70 -8.57 4.79
N VAL A 10 -6.67 -7.47 4.03
CA VAL A 10 -7.22 -7.40 2.68
C VAL A 10 -6.05 -7.31 1.70
N ILE A 11 -5.85 -8.36 0.90
CA ILE A 11 -4.74 -8.44 -0.05
C ILE A 11 -5.13 -7.73 -1.35
N LEU A 12 -4.24 -6.84 -1.82
CA LEU A 12 -4.36 -6.15 -3.10
C LEU A 12 -3.37 -6.79 -4.09
N PRO A 13 -3.80 -7.71 -4.98
CA PRO A 13 -2.89 -8.38 -5.90
C PRO A 13 -2.34 -7.39 -6.95
N THR A 14 -1.04 -7.49 -7.22
CA THR A 14 -0.35 -6.72 -8.26
C THR A 14 0.22 -7.66 -9.33
N LYS A 15 0.60 -7.11 -10.48
CA LYS A 15 1.03 -7.90 -11.65
C LYS A 15 2.49 -7.62 -12.02
N ILE A 16 3.19 -8.63 -12.52
CA ILE A 16 4.56 -8.48 -13.01
C ILE A 16 4.65 -7.48 -14.19
N SER A 17 3.65 -7.45 -15.06
CA SER A 17 3.56 -6.49 -16.19
C SER A 17 3.48 -5.03 -15.75
N GLU A 18 3.16 -4.79 -14.47
CA GLU A 18 3.04 -3.47 -13.84
C GLU A 18 4.14 -3.28 -12.77
N ASN A 19 5.24 -4.03 -12.87
CA ASN A 19 6.35 -4.05 -11.90
C ASN A 19 5.89 -4.29 -10.45
N PHE A 20 4.81 -5.04 -10.25
CA PHE A 20 4.19 -5.29 -8.95
C PHE A 20 3.78 -4.03 -8.16
N LEU A 21 3.62 -2.89 -8.84
CA LEU A 21 3.16 -1.65 -8.21
C LEU A 21 1.65 -1.69 -7.97
N LEU A 22 1.19 -1.14 -6.84
CA LEU A 22 -0.22 -1.03 -6.54
C LEU A 22 -0.89 0.00 -7.45
N ARG A 23 -1.95 -0.43 -8.13
CA ARG A 23 -2.83 0.46 -8.88
C ARG A 23 -3.78 1.23 -7.94
N PRO A 24 -3.89 2.56 -8.08
CA PRO A 24 -4.78 3.37 -7.24
C PRO A 24 -6.25 2.94 -7.33
N GLU A 25 -6.73 2.54 -8.50
CA GLU A 25 -8.12 2.08 -8.68
C GLU A 25 -8.44 0.86 -7.80
N LEU A 26 -7.53 -0.11 -7.73
CA LEU A 26 -7.71 -1.30 -6.90
C LEU A 26 -7.79 -0.97 -5.41
N LEU A 27 -7.03 0.04 -4.97
CA LEU A 27 -7.12 0.56 -3.61
C LEU A 27 -8.50 1.19 -3.36
N ALA A 28 -8.96 2.06 -4.26
CA ALA A 28 -10.25 2.73 -4.14
C ALA A 28 -11.43 1.72 -4.09
N GLU A 29 -11.37 0.65 -4.88
CA GLU A 29 -12.40 -0.41 -4.89
C GLU A 29 -12.47 -1.21 -3.58
N LYS A 30 -11.36 -1.31 -2.85
CA LYS A 30 -11.26 -2.18 -1.66
C LYS A 30 -11.36 -1.43 -0.34
N ILE A 31 -11.10 -0.12 -0.32
CA ILE A 31 -11.30 0.68 0.89
C ILE A 31 -12.77 0.71 1.27
N ASN A 32 -13.05 0.55 2.55
CA ASN A 32 -14.37 0.71 3.14
C ASN A 32 -14.27 1.32 4.55
N GLU A 33 -15.40 1.45 5.23
CA GLU A 33 -15.46 2.07 6.57
C GLU A 33 -14.67 1.32 7.65
N LYS A 34 -14.32 0.05 7.43
CA LYS A 34 -13.49 -0.77 8.33
C LYS A 34 -11.99 -0.69 8.00
N SER A 35 -11.59 -0.10 6.88
CA SER A 35 -10.18 0.09 6.54
C SER A 35 -9.49 1.01 7.56
N ARG A 36 -8.34 0.57 8.09
CA ARG A 36 -7.60 1.31 9.14
C ARG A 36 -6.12 1.49 8.83
N LEU A 37 -5.51 0.56 8.10
CA LEU A 37 -4.08 0.59 7.78
C LEU A 37 -3.84 0.16 6.33
N LEU A 38 -3.16 1.00 5.57
CA LEU A 38 -2.52 0.66 4.30
C LEU A 38 -1.02 0.49 4.56
N ILE A 39 -0.46 -0.64 4.16
CA ILE A 39 0.98 -0.91 4.26
C ILE A 39 1.57 -0.85 2.86
N LEU A 40 2.57 0.02 2.67
CA LEU A 40 3.37 0.11 1.45
C LEU A 40 4.82 -0.26 1.76
N CYS A 41 5.48 -0.97 0.86
CA CYS A 41 6.91 -1.30 0.97
C CYS A 41 7.64 -0.71 -0.23
N SER A 42 8.59 0.20 0.02
CA SER A 42 9.39 0.84 -1.04
C SER A 42 10.79 1.19 -0.52
N PRO A 43 11.87 0.55 -1.02
CA PRO A 43 11.87 -0.57 -1.97
C PRO A 43 11.09 -1.78 -1.43
N SER A 44 10.36 -2.45 -2.32
CA SER A 44 9.48 -3.58 -1.99
C SER A 44 10.29 -4.87 -1.79
N ASN A 45 9.97 -5.63 -0.74
CA ASN A 45 10.38 -7.03 -0.59
C ASN A 45 9.14 -7.90 -0.84
N PRO A 46 9.18 -8.91 -1.74
CA PRO A 46 10.35 -9.50 -2.42
C PRO A 46 10.65 -8.97 -3.83
N THR A 47 9.88 -8.01 -4.34
CA THR A 47 9.88 -7.68 -5.77
C THR A 47 10.98 -6.70 -6.19
N GLY A 48 11.61 -6.01 -5.25
CA GLY A 48 12.60 -4.94 -5.51
C GLY A 48 11.98 -3.64 -6.03
N SER A 49 10.66 -3.59 -6.26
CA SER A 49 9.98 -2.46 -6.88
C SER A 49 10.08 -1.19 -6.03
N VAL A 50 10.32 -0.05 -6.67
CA VAL A 50 10.32 1.26 -6.03
C VAL A 50 9.12 2.05 -6.53
N TYR A 51 8.33 2.60 -5.60
CA TYR A 51 7.17 3.41 -5.95
C TYR A 51 7.61 4.79 -6.48
N PRO A 52 7.20 5.18 -7.70
CA PRO A 52 7.42 6.53 -8.18
C PRO A 52 6.64 7.56 -7.36
N LYS A 53 7.20 8.77 -7.20
CA LYS A 53 6.55 9.87 -6.46
C LYS A 53 5.11 10.13 -6.92
N LYS A 54 4.88 10.20 -8.24
CA LYS A 54 3.56 10.44 -8.81
C LYS A 54 2.53 9.38 -8.38
N LEU A 55 2.93 8.11 -8.36
CA LEU A 55 2.04 7.02 -7.94
C LEU A 55 1.72 7.10 -6.44
N LEU A 56 2.70 7.49 -5.62
CA LEU A 56 2.47 7.73 -4.19
C LEU A 56 1.51 8.90 -3.96
N GLU A 57 1.59 9.95 -4.77
CA GLU A 57 0.66 11.09 -4.71
C GLU A 57 -0.77 10.66 -5.06
N GLU A 58 -0.96 9.86 -6.11
CA GLU A 58 -2.26 9.29 -6.49
C GLU A 58 -2.86 8.42 -5.37
N ILE A 59 -2.03 7.57 -4.73
CA ILE A 59 -2.45 6.78 -3.57
C ILE A 59 -2.80 7.68 -2.37
N ALA A 60 -1.98 8.70 -2.10
CA ALA A 60 -2.19 9.62 -0.99
C ALA A 60 -3.52 10.39 -1.14
N ASP A 61 -3.89 10.79 -2.35
CA ASP A 61 -5.15 11.48 -2.62
C ASP A 61 -6.38 10.61 -2.37
N ILE A 62 -6.27 9.28 -2.51
CA ILE A 62 -7.30 8.34 -2.07
C ILE A 62 -7.32 8.30 -0.53
N VAL A 63 -6.17 8.07 0.10
CA VAL A 63 -6.07 7.94 1.57
C VAL A 63 -6.60 9.17 2.30
N LYS A 64 -6.34 10.39 1.81
CA LYS A 64 -6.83 11.65 2.39
C LYS A 64 -8.36 11.71 2.51
N LYS A 65 -9.10 11.00 1.66
CA LYS A 65 -10.58 10.93 1.72
C LYS A 65 -11.09 10.05 2.87
N HIS A 66 -10.20 9.33 3.55
CA HIS A 66 -10.52 8.38 4.61
C HIS A 66 -9.78 8.76 5.90
N PRO A 67 -10.35 9.63 6.75
CA PRO A 67 -9.65 10.20 7.91
C PRO A 67 -9.23 9.17 8.98
N ARG A 68 -9.80 7.96 8.94
CA ARG A 68 -9.46 6.84 9.86
C ARG A 68 -8.45 5.84 9.26
N LEU A 69 -7.95 6.09 8.05
CA LEU A 69 -7.00 5.23 7.35
C LEU A 69 -5.59 5.81 7.50
N LEU A 70 -4.70 5.06 8.16
CA LEU A 70 -3.28 5.37 8.22
C LEU A 70 -2.57 4.71 7.02
N ALA A 71 -1.71 5.46 6.33
CA ALA A 71 -0.73 4.90 5.39
C ALA A 71 0.62 4.76 6.10
N PHE A 72 1.14 3.55 6.17
CA PHE A 72 2.45 3.24 6.72
C PHE A 72 3.37 2.73 5.61
N ALA A 73 4.51 3.39 5.43
CA ALA A 73 5.51 3.01 4.45
C ALA A 73 6.72 2.38 5.16
N MET A 74 7.05 1.15 4.79
CA MET A 74 8.30 0.50 5.18
C MET A 74 9.40 0.96 4.23
N THR A 75 10.33 1.74 4.76
CA THR A 75 11.58 2.13 4.10
C THR A 75 12.72 1.48 4.88
N GLY A 76 13.77 0.99 4.20
CA GLY A 76 14.84 0.31 4.93
C GLY A 76 15.87 -0.49 4.12
N TRP A 77 15.68 -0.65 2.80
CA TRP A 77 16.66 -1.34 1.96
C TRP A 77 17.76 -0.43 1.43
N HIS A 78 18.30 0.45 2.28
CA HIS A 78 19.59 1.08 2.00
C HIS A 78 20.67 0.22 2.65
N LEU A 79 21.04 -0.87 1.98
CA LEU A 79 22.36 -1.49 2.17
C LEU A 79 23.33 -0.67 1.30
N GLY A 80 23.80 0.45 1.85
CA GLY A 80 24.71 1.39 1.20
C GLY A 80 25.03 2.54 2.13
#